data_AF-A0A1Y4SLU8-F1
#
_entry.id   AF-A0A1Y4SLU8-F1
#
_cell.length_a   1.000
_cell.length_b   1.000
_cell.length_c   1.000
_cell.angle_alpha   90.00
_cell.angle_beta   90.00
_cell.angle_gamma   90.00
#
_symmetry.space_group_name_H-M   'P 1'
#
loop_
_entity.id
_entity.type
_entity.pdbx_description
1 polymer ?
#
loop_
_entity_poly.entity_id
_entity_poly.type
_entity_poly.pdbx_seq_one_letter_code
_entity_poly.pdbx_strand_id
1 'polypeptide(L)'
;MNLVPFFDVTSGRGDFIRQVVLNIVMTIPFGFLLPLVREKKINLLNVIFYTFLLSLGIEILQPFINGVRSSDITDIITNVTGGMIGYILYLLFKPLVIKILHCVKMGDVN
;
A
#
# COMPACT_ATOMS: atom_id res chain seq x y z
N MET A 1 -18.70 7.07 -8.57
CA MET A 1 -17.43 6.43 -8.92
C MET A 1 -16.76 7.31 -9.95
N ASN A 2 -15.69 7.98 -9.57
CA ASN A 2 -14.93 8.85 -10.42
C ASN A 2 -13.81 8.02 -11.06
N LEU A 3 -13.94 7.80 -12.36
CA LEU A 3 -12.98 6.99 -13.12
C LEU A 3 -11.94 7.87 -13.82
N VAL A 4 -12.03 9.20 -13.64
CA VAL A 4 -11.06 10.14 -14.20
C VAL A 4 -9.93 10.32 -13.19
N PRO A 5 -8.71 9.84 -13.50
CA PRO A 5 -7.59 10.00 -12.59
C PRO A 5 -7.27 11.48 -12.41
N PHE A 6 -6.97 11.87 -11.18
CA PHE A 6 -6.58 13.23 -10.79
C PHE A 6 -7.66 14.30 -11.05
N PHE A 7 -8.93 13.92 -11.13
CA PHE A 7 -10.03 14.87 -11.29
C PHE A 7 -10.10 15.92 -10.17
N ASP A 8 -9.73 15.55 -8.94
CA ASP A 8 -9.69 16.50 -7.82
C ASP A 8 -8.56 17.55 -7.97
N VAL A 9 -7.49 17.22 -8.72
CA VAL A 9 -6.43 18.19 -9.10
C VAL A 9 -6.98 19.19 -10.11
N THR A 10 -7.65 18.70 -11.15
CA THR A 10 -8.22 19.56 -12.19
C THR A 10 -9.40 20.38 -11.66
N SER A 11 -10.07 19.90 -10.62
CA SER A 11 -11.17 20.59 -9.93
C SER A 11 -10.71 21.57 -8.85
N GLY A 12 -9.41 21.65 -8.54
CA GLY A 12 -8.84 22.61 -7.59
C GLY A 12 -9.25 22.39 -6.12
N ARG A 13 -9.57 21.15 -5.71
CA ARG A 13 -9.89 20.85 -4.30
C ARG A 13 -8.62 20.81 -3.44
N GLY A 14 -8.58 21.62 -2.39
CA GLY A 14 -7.45 21.68 -1.46
C GLY A 14 -7.19 20.39 -0.66
N ASP A 15 -8.21 19.54 -0.50
CA ASP A 15 -8.08 18.27 0.24
C ASP A 15 -7.31 17.17 -0.52
N PHE A 16 -7.08 17.36 -1.82
CA PHE A 16 -6.47 16.36 -2.70
C PHE A 16 -5.08 15.93 -2.22
N ILE A 17 -4.18 16.87 -1.94
CA ILE A 17 -2.79 16.57 -1.52
C ILE A 17 -2.79 15.73 -0.25
N ARG A 18 -3.68 16.07 0.69
CA ARG A 18 -3.83 15.33 1.95
C ARG A 18 -4.29 13.91 1.68
N GLN A 19 -5.28 13.71 0.81
CA GLN A 19 -5.77 12.37 0.44
C GLN A 19 -4.68 11.51 -0.20
N VAL A 20 -3.97 12.06 -1.19
CA VAL A 20 -2.85 11.38 -1.86
C VAL A 20 -1.80 10.91 -0.86
N VAL A 21 -1.35 11.81 0.03
CA VAL A 21 -0.32 11.49 1.03
C VAL A 21 -0.82 10.43 2.00
N LEU A 22 -2.06 10.53 2.48
CA LEU A 22 -2.62 9.55 3.42
C LEU A 22 -2.75 8.16 2.79
N ASN A 23 -3.21 8.06 1.55
CA ASN A 23 -3.31 6.80 0.81
C ASN A 23 -1.94 6.14 0.62
N ILE A 24 -0.94 6.91 0.18
CA ILE A 24 0.44 6.43 0.04
C ILE A 24 0.97 5.92 1.39
N VAL A 25 0.86 6.73 2.45
CA VAL A 25 1.38 6.37 3.77
C VAL A 25 0.68 5.13 4.32
N MET A 26 -0.63 4.98 4.08
CA MET A 26 -1.41 3.82 4.52
C MET A 26 -0.91 2.50 3.93
N THR A 27 -0.48 2.47 2.67
CA THR A 27 -0.08 1.22 2.00
C THR A 27 1.42 0.90 2.05
N ILE A 28 2.27 1.84 2.49
CA ILE A 28 3.70 1.61 2.69
C ILE A 28 3.97 0.39 3.60
N PRO A 29 3.37 0.27 4.81
CA PRO A 29 3.59 -0.89 5.67
C PRO A 29 3.21 -2.22 5.00
N PHE A 30 2.13 -2.23 4.22
CA PHE A 30 1.70 -3.42 3.49
C PHE A 30 2.75 -3.86 2.44
N GLY A 31 3.22 -2.92 1.62
CA GLY A 31 4.27 -3.20 0.63
C GLY A 31 5.59 -3.67 1.24
N PHE A 32 5.92 -3.14 2.42
CA PHE A 32 7.11 -3.55 3.18
C PHE A 32 6.99 -4.97 3.74
N LEU A 33 5.83 -5.31 4.33
CA LEU A 33 5.61 -6.58 5.02
C LEU A 33 5.33 -7.76 4.08
N LEU A 34 4.76 -7.50 2.91
CA LEU A 34 4.34 -8.53 1.96
C LEU A 34 5.44 -9.55 1.60
N PRO A 35 6.71 -9.16 1.36
CA PRO A 35 7.81 -10.09 1.11
C PRO A 35 8.29 -10.85 2.35
N LEU A 36 8.00 -10.37 3.57
CA LEU A 36 8.38 -11.06 4.82
C LEU A 36 7.42 -12.21 5.14
N VAL A 37 6.13 -12.03 4.84
CA VAL A 37 5.09 -13.02 5.17
C VAL A 37 5.06 -14.18 4.16
N ARG A 38 5.53 -13.94 2.93
CA ARG A 38 5.50 -14.92 1.85
C ARG A 38 6.79 -15.73 1.81
N GLU A 39 6.66 -17.05 1.88
CA GLU A 39 7.79 -17.97 1.72
C GLU A 39 8.42 -17.91 0.31
N LYS A 40 7.61 -17.58 -0.71
CA LYS A 40 8.06 -17.43 -2.09
C LYS A 40 8.62 -16.03 -2.32
N LYS A 41 9.68 -15.94 -3.14
CA LYS A 41 10.25 -14.66 -3.57
C LYS A 41 9.16 -13.79 -4.20
N ILE A 42 8.82 -12.69 -3.52
CA ILE A 42 7.94 -11.65 -4.04
C ILE A 42 8.77 -10.70 -4.91
N ASN A 43 8.30 -10.46 -6.13
CA ASN A 43 8.85 -9.43 -7.03
C ASN A 43 7.95 -8.18 -7.02
N LEU A 44 8.39 -7.10 -7.66
CA LEU A 44 7.65 -5.84 -7.70
C LEU A 44 6.26 -5.99 -8.31
N LEU A 45 6.09 -6.82 -9.35
CA LEU A 45 4.79 -7.06 -9.98
C LEU A 45 3.79 -7.71 -9.01
N ASN A 46 4.25 -8.65 -8.19
CA ASN A 46 3.42 -9.24 -7.14
C ASN A 46 2.98 -8.17 -6.14
N VAL A 47 3.88 -7.27 -5.72
CA VAL A 47 3.52 -6.16 -4.82
C VAL A 47 2.49 -5.24 -5.44
N ILE A 48 2.69 -4.84 -6.70
CA ILE A 48 1.73 -4.02 -7.44
C ILE A 48 0.37 -4.72 -7.48
N PHE A 49 0.34 -6.00 -7.83
CA PHE A 49 -0.89 -6.78 -7.92
C PHE A 49 -1.61 -6.90 -6.57
N TYR A 50 -0.90 -7.27 -5.50
CA TYR A 50 -1.52 -7.41 -4.18
C TYR A 50 -1.96 -6.07 -3.59
N THR A 51 -1.20 -5.00 -3.82
CA THR A 51 -1.59 -3.66 -3.36
C THR A 51 -2.76 -3.13 -4.17
N PHE A 52 -2.82 -3.43 -5.47
CA PHE A 52 -3.99 -3.14 -6.30
C PHE A 52 -5.23 -3.87 -5.79
N LEU A 53 -5.14 -5.16 -5.48
CA LEU A 53 -6.26 -5.92 -4.91
C LEU A 53 -6.70 -5.37 -3.54
N LEU A 54 -5.74 -5.02 -2.68
CA LEU A 54 -6.02 -4.37 -1.40
C LEU A 54 -6.77 -3.05 -1.62
N SER A 55 -6.26 -2.21 -2.51
CA SER A 55 -6.87 -0.92 -2.81
C SER A 55 -8.25 -1.06 -3.43
N LEU A 56 -8.44 -2.01 -4.35
CA LEU A 56 -9.75 -2.30 -4.93
C LEU A 56 -10.73 -2.78 -3.86
N GLY A 57 -10.26 -3.56 -2.88
CA GLY A 57 -11.05 -3.95 -1.72
C GLY A 57 -11.50 -2.75 -0.87
N ILE A 58 -10.58 -1.84 -0.57
CA ILE A 58 -10.89 -0.58 0.15
C ILE A 58 -11.96 0.20 -0.63
N GLU A 59 -11.76 0.34 -1.94
CA GLU A 59 -12.62 1.07 -2.84
C GLU A 59 -14.05 0.53 -2.88
N ILE A 60 -14.20 -0.81 -2.91
CA ILE A 60 -15.49 -1.48 -2.90
C ILE A 60 -16.17 -1.33 -1.54
N LEU A 61 -15.43 -1.34 -0.44
CA LEU A 61 -15.98 -1.23 0.92
C LEU A 61 -16.34 0.21 1.30
N GLN A 62 -15.67 1.21 0.71
CA GLN A 62 -15.82 2.63 1.05
C GLN A 62 -17.27 3.16 0.96
N PRO A 63 -18.09 2.82 -0.06
CA PRO A 63 -19.50 3.19 -0.12
C PRO A 63 -20.35 2.59 1.01
N PHE A 64 -20.03 1.37 1.47
CA PHE A 64 -20.77 0.70 2.54
C PHE A 64 -20.52 1.31 3.92
N ILE A 65 -19.36 1.91 4.13
CA ILE A 65 -18.96 2.50 5.41
C ILE A 65 -19.34 3.99 5.49
N ASN A 66 -19.14 4.75 4.41
CA ASN A 66 -19.24 6.22 4.42
C ASN A 66 -20.41 6.79 3.58
N GLY A 67 -21.29 5.95 3.05
CA GLY A 67 -22.63 6.29 2.55
C GLY A 67 -22.73 7.15 1.28
N VAL A 68 -21.76 8.01 0.96
CA VAL A 68 -21.85 8.97 -0.18
C VAL A 68 -20.49 9.33 -0.80
N ARG A 69 -19.35 8.82 -0.30
CA ARG A 69 -18.04 9.15 -0.90
C ARG A 69 -17.88 8.42 -2.24
N SER A 70 -17.73 9.19 -3.32
CA SER A 70 -17.38 8.63 -4.62
C SER A 70 -15.98 8.04 -4.52
N SER A 71 -15.92 6.72 -4.69
CA SER A 71 -14.71 5.99 -5.07
C SER A 71 -14.00 6.72 -6.23
N ASP A 72 -12.69 6.95 -6.14
CA ASP A 72 -11.84 7.59 -7.13
C ASP A 72 -10.67 6.68 -7.53
N ILE A 73 -10.46 6.49 -8.83
CA ILE A 73 -9.33 5.71 -9.37
C ILE A 73 -7.95 6.25 -8.90
N THR A 74 -7.90 7.52 -8.51
CA THR A 74 -6.71 8.15 -7.92
C THR A 74 -6.31 7.49 -6.60
N ASP A 75 -7.28 7.02 -5.81
CA ASP A 75 -7.01 6.31 -4.56
C ASP A 75 -6.28 4.98 -4.85
N ILE A 76 -6.68 4.28 -5.91
CA ILE A 76 -6.01 3.06 -6.38
C ILE A 76 -4.57 3.33 -6.80
N ILE A 77 -4.34 4.37 -7.61
CA ILE A 77 -3.00 4.72 -8.11
C ILE A 77 -2.08 5.10 -6.93
N THR A 78 -2.57 5.91 -6.01
CA THR A 78 -1.80 6.38 -4.85
C THR A 78 -1.52 5.25 -3.86
N ASN A 79 -2.49 4.36 -3.62
CA ASN A 79 -2.30 3.17 -2.81
C ASN A 79 -1.26 2.21 -3.43
N VAL A 80 -1.32 1.94 -4.74
CA VAL A 80 -0.30 1.12 -5.42
C VAL A 80 1.08 1.74 -5.31
N THR A 81 1.18 3.07 -5.44
CA THR A 81 2.44 3.82 -5.29
C THR A 81 3.02 3.65 -3.89
N GLY A 82 2.21 3.75 -2.84
CA GLY A 82 2.66 3.49 -1.47
C GLY A 82 3.14 2.06 -1.25
N GLY A 83 2.47 1.06 -1.84
CA GLY A 83 2.93 -0.34 -1.80
C GLY A 83 4.29 -0.53 -2.49
N MET A 84 4.52 0.13 -3.63
CA MET A 84 5.81 0.12 -4.31
C MET A 84 6.91 0.76 -3.45
N ILE A 85 6.64 1.90 -2.81
CA ILE A 85 7.56 2.56 -1.88
C ILE A 85 7.89 1.62 -0.71
N GLY A 86 6.88 0.99 -0.10
CA GLY A 86 7.06 0.01 0.97
C GLY A 86 7.98 -1.14 0.57
N TYR A 87 7.81 -1.67 -0.65
CA TYR A 87 8.67 -2.73 -1.17
C TYR A 87 10.11 -2.26 -1.41
N ILE A 88 10.30 -1.05 -1.92
CA ILE A 88 11.64 -0.45 -2.07
C ILE A 88 12.31 -0.32 -0.70
N LEU A 89 11.58 0.18 0.31
CA LEU A 89 12.08 0.24 1.68
C LEU A 89 12.46 -1.16 2.21
N TYR A 90 11.64 -2.18 1.95
CA TYR A 90 12.00 -3.55 2.28
C TYR A 90 13.32 -3.97 1.64
N LEU A 91 13.52 -3.70 0.33
CA LEU A 91 14.76 -4.06 -0.35
C LEU A 91 15.98 -3.36 0.26
N LEU A 92 15.85 -2.09 0.65
CA LEU A 92 16.90 -1.31 1.31
C LEU A 92 17.25 -1.87 2.69
N PHE A 93 16.24 -2.21 3.50
CA PHE A 93 16.44 -2.70 4.88
C PHE A 93 16.51 -4.22 5.00
N LYS A 94 16.38 -4.96 3.90
CA LYS A 94 16.38 -6.42 3.85
C LYS A 94 17.48 -7.09 4.70
N PRO A 95 18.78 -6.73 4.60
CA PRO A 95 19.82 -7.40 5.38
C PRO A 95 19.63 -7.20 6.89
N LEU A 96 19.18 -6.01 7.31
CA LEU A 96 18.88 -5.70 8.71
C LEU A 96 17.67 -6.50 9.19
N VAL A 97 16.58 -6.50 8.42
CA VAL A 97 15.34 -7.22 8.74
C VAL A 97 15.58 -8.71 8.91
N ILE A 98 16.31 -9.35 7.98
CA ILE A 98 16.60 -10.79 8.06
C ILE A 98 17.46 -11.10 9.29
N LYS A 99 18.45 -10.25 9.61
CA LYS A 99 19.28 -10.42 10.81
C LYS A 99 18.45 -10.36 12.10
N ILE A 100 17.53 -9.39 12.19
CA ILE A 100 16.62 -9.26 13.34
C ILE A 100 15.70 -10.47 13.43
N LEU A 101 15.08 -10.89 12.33
CA LEU A 101 14.18 -12.06 12.30
C LEU A 101 14.90 -13.34 12.74
N HIS A 102 16.14 -13.54 12.33
CA HIS A 102 16.94 -14.69 12.77
C HIS A 102 17.28 -14.62 14.26
N CYS A 103 17.60 -13.43 14.79
CA CYS A 103 17.87 -13.22 16.21
C CYS A 103 16.64 -13.55 17.07
N VAL A 104 15.46 -13.06 16.67
CA VAL A 104 14.19 -13.34 17.36
C VAL A 104 13.89 -14.84 17.32
N LYS A 105 14.02 -15.48 16.16
CA LYS A 105 13.73 -16.91 16.01
C LYS A 105 14.68 -17.82 16.81
N MET A 106 15.91 -17.40 17.07
CA MET A 106 16.84 -18.13 17.93
C MET A 106 16.61 -17.88 19.43
N GLY A 107 15.98 -16.76 19.79
CA GLY A 107 15.58 -16.48 21.17
C GLY A 107 14.44 -17.38 21.68
N ASP A 108 13.56 -17.84 20.80
CA ASP A 108 12.47 -18.77 21.13
C ASP A 108 12.92 -20.25 21.28
N VAL A 109 14.17 -20.59 20.95
CA VAL A 109 14.70 -21.97 20.94
C VAL A 109 15.63 -22.27 22.14
N ASN A 110 15.91 -21.27 22.98
CA ASN A 110 16.66 -21.42 24.24
C ASN A 110 15.74 -21.30 25.45
#